data_AF-A0A8S0Z6H6-F1
#
_entry.id   AF-A0A8S0Z6H6-F1
#
_cell.length_a   1.000
_cell.length_b   1.000
_cell.length_c   1.000
_cell.angle_alpha   90.00
_cell.angle_beta   90.00
_cell.angle_gamma   90.00
#
_symmetry.space_group_name_H-M   'P 1'
#
loop_
_entity.id
_entity.type
_entity.pdbx_description
1 polymer ?
#
loop_
_entity_poly.entity_id
_entity_poly.type
_entity_poly.pdbx_seq_one_letter_code
_entity_poly.pdbx_strand_id
1 'polypeptide(L)'
;MYCDWPLLGRCCFCMPLRRGVLTFGYLNLLFSAFMVGVYSYSVHSEYGLIAIYHGANFDIPSEFCVAIYCIELIFNGILIYGAHKKIVLHLKLYYYFSLMTIVATLLLQIIDFISAVSSRMRLHMFFEIGPLMFASTCIQVYLIILVRSLIRKMDISSAPNVYDNPLQQFVYDGKTEPNGVYDTTVVPVDV
;
A
#
# COMPACT_ATOMS: atom_id res chain seq x y z
N MET A 1 23.37 13.75 -6.23
CA MET A 1 23.06 12.33 -6.46
C MET A 1 21.64 12.10 -5.94
N TYR A 2 20.64 12.23 -6.82
CA TYR A 2 19.25 12.01 -6.42
C TYR A 2 19.09 10.52 -6.14
N CYS A 3 18.73 10.18 -4.90
CA CYS A 3 18.40 8.81 -4.54
C CYS A 3 17.08 8.45 -5.22
N ASP A 4 17.15 7.82 -6.39
CA ASP A 4 15.99 7.26 -7.06
C ASP A 4 15.37 6.17 -6.17
N TRP A 5 14.09 6.36 -5.87
CA TRP A 5 13.33 5.42 -5.05
C TRP A 5 13.23 4.05 -5.77
N PRO A 6 13.39 2.92 -5.06
CA PRO A 6 13.47 1.60 -5.69
C PRO A 6 12.18 1.26 -6.44
N LEU A 7 12.32 0.96 -7.72
CA LEU A 7 11.25 0.51 -8.61
C LEU A 7 11.08 -1.00 -8.50
N LEU A 8 10.08 -1.46 -7.76
CA LEU A 8 9.77 -2.88 -7.64
C LEU A 8 8.93 -3.35 -8.84
N GLY A 9 9.57 -3.98 -9.82
CA GLY A 9 8.90 -4.60 -10.96
C GLY A 9 8.16 -5.92 -10.62
N ARG A 10 8.51 -6.56 -9.50
CA ARG A 10 7.97 -7.85 -9.03
C ARG A 10 7.73 -7.78 -7.51
N CYS A 11 6.63 -8.35 -7.02
CA CYS A 11 6.42 -8.60 -5.58
C CYS A 11 7.24 -9.80 -5.10
N CYS A 12 7.38 -9.99 -3.77
CA CYS A 12 8.23 -11.01 -3.11
C CYS A 12 8.00 -12.48 -3.51
N PHE A 13 7.05 -12.76 -4.41
CA PHE A 13 6.67 -14.10 -4.89
C PHE A 13 6.58 -14.21 -6.42
N CYS A 14 7.35 -13.41 -7.18
CA CYS A 14 7.28 -13.37 -8.66
C CYS A 14 5.90 -13.02 -9.24
N MET A 15 4.92 -12.70 -8.40
CA MET A 15 3.59 -12.32 -8.83
C MET A 15 3.61 -10.93 -9.47
N PRO A 16 2.79 -10.70 -10.52
CA PRO A 16 2.67 -9.38 -11.11
C PRO A 16 2.20 -8.39 -10.04
N LEU A 17 2.83 -7.22 -9.98
CA LEU A 17 2.61 -6.17 -8.99
C LEU A 17 1.13 -5.93 -8.63
N ARG A 18 0.26 -5.97 -9.64
CA ARG A 18 -1.19 -5.83 -9.47
C ARG A 18 -1.82 -6.94 -8.64
N ARG A 19 -1.47 -8.20 -8.88
CA ARG A 19 -1.98 -9.33 -8.10
C ARG A 19 -1.49 -9.27 -6.66
N GLY A 20 -0.23 -8.88 -6.45
CA GLY A 20 0.33 -8.69 -5.10
C GLY A 20 -0.43 -7.65 -4.28
N VAL A 21 -0.65 -6.45 -4.83
CA VAL A 21 -1.44 -5.41 -4.16
C VAL A 21 -2.88 -5.89 -3.90
N LEU A 22 -3.48 -6.62 -4.84
CA LEU A 22 -4.82 -7.17 -4.67
C LEU A 22 -4.88 -8.20 -3.53
N THR A 23 -3.93 -9.15 -3.47
CA THR A 23 -3.89 -10.17 -2.43
C THR A 23 -3.69 -9.57 -1.04
N PHE A 24 -2.78 -8.61 -0.91
CA PHE A 24 -2.59 -7.91 0.36
C PHE A 24 -3.80 -7.05 0.73
N GLY A 25 -4.42 -6.37 -0.23
CA GLY A 25 -5.64 -5.61 -0.01
C GLY A 25 -6.80 -6.48 0.51
N TYR A 26 -7.01 -7.67 -0.08
CA TYR A 26 -8.02 -8.61 0.40
C TYR A 26 -7.69 -9.19 1.77
N LEU A 27 -6.44 -9.53 2.04
CA LEU A 27 -6.01 -9.99 3.36
C LEU A 27 -6.28 -8.91 4.41
N ASN A 28 -5.86 -7.67 4.16
CA ASN A 28 -6.11 -6.54 5.07
C ASN A 28 -7.61 -6.28 5.25
N LEU A 29 -8.40 -6.36 4.19
CA LEU A 29 -9.85 -6.22 4.29
C LEU A 29 -10.46 -7.31 5.18
N LEU A 30 -10.07 -8.56 4.99
CA LEU A 30 -10.55 -9.68 5.81
C LEU A 30 -10.15 -9.52 7.28
N PHE A 31 -8.90 -9.13 7.55
CA PHE A 31 -8.43 -8.86 8.91
C PHE A 31 -9.20 -7.68 9.54
N SER A 32 -9.38 -6.57 8.81
CA SER A 32 -10.14 -5.42 9.31
C SER A 32 -11.59 -5.78 9.62
N ALA A 33 -12.26 -6.56 8.76
CA ALA A 33 -13.64 -7.00 8.98
C ALA A 33 -13.75 -7.92 10.20
N PHE A 34 -12.80 -8.84 10.38
CA PHE A 34 -12.71 -9.67 11.57
C PHE A 34 -12.53 -8.84 12.85
N MET A 35 -11.61 -7.86 12.83
CA MET A 35 -11.38 -6.98 13.98
C MET A 35 -12.60 -6.11 14.32
N VAL A 36 -13.30 -5.57 13.32
CA VAL A 36 -14.58 -4.85 13.54
C VAL A 36 -15.58 -5.73 14.28
N GLY A 37 -15.71 -7.00 13.89
CA GLY A 37 -16.59 -7.96 14.57
C GLY A 37 -16.21 -8.19 16.04
N VAL A 38 -14.92 -8.41 16.30
CA VAL A 38 -14.40 -8.63 17.67
C VAL A 38 -14.65 -7.39 18.55
N TYR A 39 -14.32 -6.19 18.08
CA TYR A 39 -14.52 -4.97 18.86
C TYR A 39 -16.00 -4.62 19.01
N SER A 40 -16.84 -4.85 17.99
CA SER A 40 -18.28 -4.65 18.11
C SER A 40 -18.90 -5.57 19.18
N TYR A 41 -18.44 -6.82 19.25
CA TYR A 41 -18.86 -7.75 20.31
C TYR A 41 -18.37 -7.31 21.70
N SER A 42 -17.13 -6.82 21.79
CA SER A 42 -16.55 -6.29 23.03
C SER A 42 -17.29 -5.09 23.59
N VAL A 43 -17.70 -4.15 22.72
CA VAL A 43 -18.50 -2.98 23.09
C VAL A 43 -19.83 -3.43 23.69
N HIS A 44 -20.48 -4.41 23.07
CA HIS A 44 -21.78 -4.89 23.52
C HIS A 44 -21.73 -5.69 24.83
N SER A 45 -20.63 -6.41 25.07
CA SER A 45 -20.49 -7.31 26.23
C SER A 45 -19.72 -6.68 27.40
N GLU A 46 -19.40 -5.38 27.34
CA GLU A 46 -18.62 -4.64 28.35
C GLU A 46 -17.29 -5.30 28.75
N TYR A 47 -16.70 -6.12 27.88
CA TYR A 47 -15.35 -6.63 28.12
C TYR A 47 -14.37 -5.48 27.84
N GLY A 48 -13.60 -5.10 28.87
CA GLY A 48 -12.51 -4.13 28.75
C GLY A 48 -11.33 -4.69 27.97
N LEU A 49 -11.49 -4.90 26.66
CA LEU A 49 -10.40 -5.30 25.78
C LEU A 49 -9.45 -4.13 25.57
N ILE A 50 -8.16 -4.40 25.74
CA ILE A 50 -7.10 -3.47 25.35
C ILE A 50 -7.11 -3.38 23.81
N ALA A 51 -7.31 -2.18 23.28
CA ALA A 51 -7.31 -1.96 21.85
C ALA A 51 -5.88 -1.99 21.31
N ILE A 52 -5.60 -2.98 20.46
CA ILE A 52 -4.32 -3.13 19.76
C ILE A 52 -4.53 -2.68 18.32
N TYR A 53 -4.14 -1.44 18.01
CA TYR A 53 -4.19 -0.92 16.64
C TYR A 53 -2.80 -0.95 16.01
N HIS A 54 -2.62 -1.77 14.98
CA HIS A 54 -1.36 -1.86 14.21
C HIS A 54 -0.12 -2.16 15.10
N GLY A 55 -0.33 -2.79 16.25
CA GLY A 55 0.69 -3.16 17.24
C GLY A 55 0.83 -2.16 18.40
N ALA A 56 0.28 -0.95 18.29
CA ALA A 56 0.34 0.04 19.35
C ALA A 56 -0.88 -0.08 20.28
N ASN A 57 -0.66 0.14 21.58
CA ASN A 57 -1.66 -0.07 22.61
C ASN A 57 -2.20 1.28 23.09
N PHE A 58 -3.50 1.52 22.90
CA PHE A 58 -4.12 2.76 23.38
C PHE A 58 -5.32 2.50 24.27
N ASP A 59 -5.40 3.30 25.33
CA ASP A 59 -6.56 3.39 26.22
C ASP A 59 -7.58 4.36 25.59
N ILE A 60 -8.15 3.94 24.46
CA ILE A 60 -9.18 4.68 23.72
C ILE A 60 -10.52 3.97 23.97
N PRO A 61 -11.65 4.70 24.06
CA PRO A 61 -12.96 4.05 24.21
C PRO A 61 -13.20 3.10 23.02
N SER A 62 -13.69 1.91 23.32
CA SER A 62 -13.89 0.83 22.33
C SER A 62 -14.74 1.26 21.13
N GLU A 63 -15.65 2.22 21.30
CA GLU A 63 -16.44 2.84 20.23
C GLU A 63 -15.57 3.50 19.15
N PHE A 64 -14.53 4.24 19.54
CA PHE A 64 -13.63 4.91 18.59
C PHE A 64 -12.78 3.90 17.84
N CYS A 65 -12.38 2.81 18.48
CA CYS A 65 -11.66 1.72 17.81
C CYS A 65 -12.50 1.13 16.68
N VAL A 66 -13.79 0.86 16.94
CA VAL A 66 -14.71 0.38 15.90
C VAL A 66 -14.79 1.38 14.74
N ALA A 67 -14.90 2.69 15.02
CA ALA A 67 -14.95 3.71 13.98
C ALA A 67 -13.68 3.74 13.11
N ILE A 68 -12.49 3.62 13.72
CA ILE A 68 -11.21 3.59 13.01
C ILE A 68 -11.13 2.38 12.06
N TYR A 69 -11.50 1.19 12.53
CA TYR A 69 -11.48 0.00 11.68
C TYR A 69 -12.55 0.05 10.57
N CYS A 70 -13.69 0.67 10.80
CA CYS A 70 -14.68 0.93 9.76
C CYS A 70 -14.13 1.83 8.64
N ILE A 71 -13.40 2.90 9.01
CA ILE A 71 -12.71 3.76 8.04
C ILE A 71 -11.67 2.96 7.26
N GLU A 72 -10.85 2.16 7.95
CA GLU A 72 -9.83 1.30 7.33
C GLU A 72 -10.46 0.31 6.33
N LEU A 73 -11.61 -0.28 6.66
CA LEU A 73 -12.37 -1.18 5.79
C LEU A 73 -12.84 -0.47 4.52
N ILE A 74 -13.35 0.77 4.63
CA ILE A 74 -13.76 1.58 3.47
C ILE A 74 -12.56 1.86 2.57
N PHE A 75 -11.43 2.30 3.13
CA PHE A 75 -10.22 2.61 2.34
C PHE A 75 -9.61 1.37 1.70
N ASN A 76 -9.60 0.22 2.38
CA ASN A 76 -9.20 -1.06 1.79
C ASN A 76 -10.14 -1.48 0.64
N GLY A 77 -11.45 -1.20 0.76
CA GLY A 77 -12.41 -1.35 -0.33
C GLY A 77 -12.09 -0.46 -1.53
N ILE A 78 -11.76 0.82 -1.29
CA ILE A 78 -11.34 1.77 -2.32
C ILE A 78 -10.06 1.30 -3.02
N LEU A 79 -9.09 0.76 -2.28
CA LEU A 79 -7.87 0.18 -2.84
C LEU A 79 -8.19 -0.97 -3.81
N ILE A 80 -9.02 -1.93 -3.38
CA ILE A 80 -9.39 -3.09 -4.18
C ILE A 80 -10.15 -2.64 -5.44
N TYR A 81 -11.10 -1.73 -5.28
CA TYR A 81 -11.86 -1.18 -6.40
C TYR A 81 -10.96 -0.43 -7.40
N GLY A 82 -10.07 0.43 -6.90
CA GLY A 82 -9.09 1.17 -7.70
C GLY A 82 -8.14 0.24 -8.45
N ALA A 83 -7.66 -0.82 -7.79
CA ALA A 83 -6.78 -1.82 -8.39
C ALA A 83 -7.50 -2.65 -9.47
N HIS A 84 -8.79 -2.95 -9.32
CA HIS A 84 -9.61 -3.66 -10.32
C HIS A 84 -9.98 -2.80 -11.53
N LYS A 85 -10.42 -1.56 -11.31
CA LYS A 85 -10.83 -0.64 -12.38
C LYS A 85 -9.66 0.13 -13.01
N LYS A 86 -8.43 -0.02 -12.50
CA LYS A 86 -7.22 0.71 -12.93
C LYS A 86 -7.39 2.24 -12.84
N ILE A 87 -8.18 2.72 -11.87
CA ILE A 87 -8.42 4.15 -11.69
C ILE A 87 -7.35 4.71 -10.75
N VAL A 88 -6.41 5.49 -11.31
CA VAL A 88 -5.28 6.09 -10.60
C VAL A 88 -5.71 6.93 -9.39
N LEU A 89 -6.82 7.66 -9.51
CA LEU A 89 -7.32 8.55 -8.47
C LEU A 89 -7.62 7.83 -7.14
N HIS A 90 -8.25 6.65 -7.20
CA HIS A 90 -8.58 5.86 -6.00
C HIS A 90 -7.33 5.30 -5.33
N LEU A 91 -6.34 4.89 -6.13
CA LEU A 91 -5.05 4.42 -5.63
C LEU A 91 -4.24 5.55 -4.99
N LYS A 92 -4.26 6.77 -5.55
CA LYS A 92 -3.64 7.96 -4.95
C LYS A 92 -4.28 8.31 -3.61
N LEU A 93 -5.62 8.27 -3.53
CA LEU A 93 -6.36 8.53 -2.29
C LEU A 93 -5.98 7.53 -1.18
N TYR A 94 -5.96 6.23 -1.50
CA TYR A 94 -5.48 5.21 -0.56
C TYR A 94 -4.02 5.41 -0.16
N TYR A 95 -3.15 5.79 -1.09
CA TYR A 95 -1.74 6.06 -0.81
C TYR A 95 -1.55 7.17 0.23
N TYR A 96 -2.26 8.30 0.08
CA TYR A 96 -2.19 9.38 1.07
C TYR A 96 -2.76 8.96 2.42
N PHE A 97 -3.87 8.22 2.43
CA PHE A 97 -4.43 7.65 3.66
C PHE A 97 -3.41 6.74 4.38
N SER A 98 -2.82 5.79 3.67
CA SER A 98 -1.84 4.85 4.22
C SER A 98 -0.57 5.55 4.72
N LEU A 99 -0.14 6.63 4.03
CA LEU A 99 0.98 7.46 4.49
C LEU A 99 0.65 8.13 5.82
N MET A 100 -0.54 8.71 5.96
CA MET A 100 -0.98 9.35 7.20
C MET A 100 -1.11 8.34 8.34
N THR A 101 -1.61 7.12 8.07
CA THR A 101 -1.70 6.08 9.09
C THR A 101 -0.32 5.62 9.57
N ILE A 102 0.69 5.51 8.69
CA ILE A 102 2.07 5.20 9.12
C ILE A 102 2.64 6.31 9.99
N VAL A 103 2.45 7.57 9.61
CA VAL A 103 2.95 8.69 10.41
C VAL A 103 2.29 8.66 11.79
N ALA A 104 0.97 8.43 11.85
CA ALA A 104 0.26 8.28 13.11
C ALA A 104 0.78 7.09 13.94
N THR A 105 0.95 5.91 13.35
CA THR A 105 1.44 4.72 14.09
C THR A 105 2.88 4.90 14.58
N LEU A 106 3.74 5.59 13.83
CA LEU A 106 5.10 5.91 14.29
C LEU A 106 5.10 6.88 15.47
N LEU A 107 4.29 7.93 15.44
CA LEU A 107 4.17 8.87 16.57
C LEU A 107 3.68 8.14 17.83
N LEU A 108 2.69 7.28 17.65
CA LEU A 108 2.12 6.44 18.69
C LEU A 108 3.15 5.47 19.29
N GLN A 109 3.96 4.81 18.46
CA GLN A 109 5.07 3.96 18.91
C GLN A 109 6.15 4.73 19.70
N ILE A 110 6.43 5.99 19.31
CA ILE A 110 7.40 6.84 20.04
C ILE A 110 6.85 7.19 21.43
N ILE A 111 5.57 7.53 21.53
CA ILE A 111 4.91 7.83 22.82
C ILE A 111 4.94 6.59 23.72
N ASP A 112 4.58 5.42 23.19
CA ASP A 112 4.63 4.15 23.92
C ASP A 112 6.03 3.82 24.39
N PHE A 113 7.06 4.09 23.57
CA PHE A 113 8.45 3.90 23.95
C PHE A 113 8.87 4.81 25.09
N ILE A 114 8.53 6.10 25.05
CA ILE A 114 8.83 7.06 26.13
C ILE A 114 8.14 6.63 27.43
N SER A 115 6.88 6.23 27.34
CA SER A 115 6.08 5.71 28.45
C SER A 115 6.68 4.42 29.03
N ALA A 116 7.19 3.53 28.17
CA ALA A 116 7.83 2.28 28.57
C ALA A 116 9.19 2.50 29.25
N VAL A 117 9.99 3.48 28.79
CA VAL A 117 11.28 3.82 29.43
C VAL A 117 11.09 4.35 30.85
N SER A 118 10.00 5.09 31.11
CA SER A 118 9.66 5.61 32.44
C SER A 118 9.32 4.50 33.45
N SER A 119 8.81 3.35 32.98
CA SER A 119 8.40 2.23 33.83
C SER A 119 9.21 0.97 33.56
N ARG A 120 10.06 0.58 34.52
CA ARG A 120 10.93 -0.62 34.44
C ARG A 120 10.17 -1.92 34.11
N MET A 121 8.91 -2.04 34.53
CA MET A 121 8.05 -3.20 34.25
C MET A 121 7.50 -3.19 32.82
N ARG A 122 7.17 -2.01 32.27
CA ARG A 122 6.70 -1.88 30.87
C ARG A 122 7.82 -2.12 29.86
N LEU A 123 9.07 -1.83 30.24
CA LEU A 123 10.23 -2.03 29.38
C LEU A 123 10.42 -3.51 28.99
N HIS A 124 10.17 -4.45 29.91
CA HIS A 124 10.19 -5.89 29.60
C HIS A 124 9.09 -6.28 28.59
N MET A 125 7.85 -5.81 28.79
CA MET A 125 6.76 -6.04 27.84
C MET A 125 7.05 -5.42 26.47
N PHE A 126 7.71 -4.26 26.43
CA PHE A 126 8.09 -3.61 25.19
C PHE A 126 9.11 -4.45 24.40
N PHE A 127 10.07 -5.11 25.05
CA PHE A 127 11.01 -5.99 24.34
C PHE A 127 10.34 -7.24 23.78
N GLU A 128 9.28 -7.74 24.42
CA GLU A 128 8.52 -8.91 23.95
C GLU A 128 7.60 -8.56 22.77
N ILE A 129 6.88 -7.42 22.86
CA ILE A 129 5.89 -6.98 21.86
C ILE A 129 6.53 -6.13 20.75
N GLY A 130 7.66 -5.48 21.02
CA GLY A 130 8.37 -4.58 20.11
C GLY A 130 8.71 -5.20 18.75
N PRO A 131 9.20 -6.46 18.66
CA PRO A 131 9.43 -7.12 17.38
C PRO A 131 8.16 -7.26 16.53
N LEU A 132 7.00 -7.52 17.16
CA LEU A 132 5.71 -7.60 16.47
C LEU A 132 5.27 -6.22 15.95
N MET A 133 5.45 -5.17 16.75
CA MET A 133 5.20 -3.79 16.30
C MET A 133 6.09 -3.42 15.12
N PHE A 134 7.39 -3.73 15.19
CA PHE A 134 8.33 -3.46 14.12
C PHE A 134 7.97 -4.21 12.84
N ALA A 135 7.65 -5.50 12.94
CA ALA A 135 7.20 -6.30 11.80
C ALA A 135 5.92 -5.72 11.16
N SER A 136 4.96 -5.30 11.98
CA SER A 136 3.73 -4.62 11.51
C SER A 136 4.05 -3.34 10.73
N THR A 137 4.94 -2.48 11.26
CA THR A 137 5.37 -1.26 10.57
C THR A 137 6.09 -1.59 9.25
N CYS A 138 6.97 -2.60 9.23
CA CYS A 138 7.64 -3.04 8.01
C CYS A 138 6.66 -3.50 6.94
N ILE A 139 5.62 -4.26 7.31
CA ILE A 139 4.58 -4.71 6.38
C ILE A 139 3.81 -3.50 5.82
N GLN A 140 3.43 -2.53 6.66
CA GLN A 140 2.75 -1.32 6.19
C GLN A 140 3.62 -0.51 5.23
N VAL A 141 4.90 -0.29 5.57
CA VAL A 141 5.84 0.41 4.68
C VAL A 141 5.97 -0.32 3.35
N TYR A 142 6.06 -1.65 3.38
CA TYR A 142 6.07 -2.48 2.19
C TYR A 142 4.82 -2.27 1.32
N LEU A 143 3.62 -2.24 1.92
CA LEU A 143 2.38 -1.97 1.20
C LEU A 143 2.37 -0.58 0.55
N ILE A 144 2.84 0.46 1.24
CA ILE A 144 2.95 1.81 0.66
C ILE A 144 3.86 1.80 -0.56
N ILE A 145 5.02 1.15 -0.45
CA ILE A 145 5.97 1.04 -1.56
C ILE A 145 5.33 0.31 -2.76
N LEU A 146 4.57 -0.76 -2.50
CA LEU A 146 3.85 -1.48 -3.55
C LEU A 146 2.78 -0.64 -4.23
N VAL A 147 1.96 0.08 -3.45
CA VAL A 147 0.92 0.96 -4.00
C VAL A 147 1.55 2.09 -4.82
N ARG A 148 2.64 2.69 -4.34
CA ARG A 148 3.38 3.72 -5.09
C ARG A 148 3.93 3.18 -6.40
N SER A 149 4.51 1.98 -6.37
CA SER A 149 5.02 1.32 -7.58
C SER A 149 3.90 1.02 -8.57
N LEU A 150 2.70 0.65 -8.08
CA LEU A 150 1.52 0.40 -8.89
C LEU A 150 1.01 1.68 -9.55
N ILE A 151 0.94 2.79 -8.80
CA ILE A 151 0.56 4.12 -9.33
C ILE A 151 1.52 4.52 -10.45
N ARG A 152 2.83 4.48 -10.21
CA ARG A 152 3.84 4.86 -11.21
C ARG A 152 3.74 3.99 -12.47
N LYS A 153 3.50 2.69 -12.32
CA LYS A 153 3.31 1.78 -13.47
C LYS A 153 2.07 2.12 -14.28
N MET A 154 0.97 2.49 -13.63
CA MET A 154 -0.26 2.89 -14.31
C MET A 154 -0.11 4.26 -14.99
N ASP A 155 0.56 5.22 -14.36
CA ASP A 155 0.83 6.53 -14.95
C ASP A 155 1.67 6.38 -16.23
N ILE A 156 2.71 5.52 -16.21
CA ILE A 156 3.51 5.20 -17.41
C ILE A 156 2.68 4.50 -18.49
N SER A 157 1.77 3.59 -18.11
CA SER A 157 0.91 2.88 -19.07
C SER A 157 -0.25 3.72 -19.62
N SER A 158 -0.58 4.83 -18.96
CA SER A 158 -1.65 5.75 -19.36
C SER A 158 -1.12 6.92 -20.19
N ALA A 159 0.18 7.21 -20.12
CA ALA A 159 0.84 8.05 -21.09
C ALA A 159 0.75 7.36 -22.46
N PRO A 160 0.34 8.06 -23.54
CA PRO A 160 0.29 7.47 -24.87
C PRO A 160 1.68 6.95 -25.20
N ASN A 161 1.78 5.69 -25.62
CA ASN A 161 3.00 4.91 -25.84
C ASN A 161 4.10 5.67 -26.60
N VAL A 162 4.84 6.55 -25.92
CA VAL A 162 6.20 6.94 -26.29
C VAL A 162 7.09 5.86 -25.69
N TYR A 163 6.95 4.65 -26.23
CA TYR A 163 8.05 3.71 -26.18
C TYR A 163 9.07 4.30 -27.16
N ASP A 164 10.01 5.10 -26.65
CA ASP A 164 11.25 5.34 -27.36
C ASP A 164 11.95 3.98 -27.44
N ASN A 165 11.61 3.21 -28.46
CA ASN A 165 12.36 2.02 -28.79
C ASN A 165 13.72 2.52 -29.27
N PRO A 166 14.82 2.34 -28.51
CA PRO A 166 16.11 2.83 -28.95
C PRO A 166 16.53 2.20 -30.29
N LEU A 167 16.02 0.99 -30.62
CA LEU A 167 16.20 0.41 -31.95
C LEU A 167 15.48 1.17 -33.07
N GLN A 168 14.35 1.83 -32.81
CA GLN A 168 13.72 2.70 -33.82
C GLN A 168 14.55 3.95 -34.08
N GLN A 169 15.24 4.48 -33.07
CA GLN A 169 16.10 5.65 -33.25
C GLN A 169 17.33 5.32 -34.12
N PHE A 170 17.85 4.10 -34.03
CA PHE A 170 18.90 3.61 -34.93
C PHE A 170 18.39 3.24 -36.33
N VAL A 171 17.14 2.79 -36.48
CA VAL A 171 16.57 2.39 -37.77
C VAL A 171 16.06 3.59 -38.58
N TYR A 172 15.62 4.67 -37.93
CA TYR A 172 15.04 5.86 -38.57
C TYR A 172 15.94 7.11 -38.49
N ASP A 173 17.26 6.93 -38.58
CA ASP A 173 18.26 8.01 -38.54
C ASP A 173 18.27 8.88 -39.83
N GLY A 174 17.10 9.34 -40.28
CA GLY A 174 17.07 10.24 -41.44
C GLY A 174 15.74 10.80 -41.94
N LYS A 175 14.56 10.23 -41.64
CA LYS A 175 13.28 10.79 -42.12
C LYS A 175 12.11 10.47 -41.20
N THR A 176 11.76 11.40 -40.31
CA THR A 176 10.44 11.44 -39.69
C THR A 176 9.54 12.36 -40.50
N GLU A 177 8.47 11.83 -41.10
CA GLU A 177 7.40 12.66 -41.65
C GLU A 177 6.56 13.27 -40.51
N PRO A 178 6.05 14.51 -40.66
CA PRO A 178 5.40 15.27 -39.58
C PRO A 178 4.02 14.72 -39.16
N ASN A 179 3.50 13.71 -39.85
CA ASN A 179 2.23 13.07 -39.52
C ASN A 179 2.53 11.69 -38.95
N GLY A 180 2.48 11.54 -37.62
CA GLY A 180 2.84 10.33 -36.87
C GLY A 180 1.97 9.09 -37.11
N VAL A 181 1.74 8.72 -38.37
CA VAL A 181 1.17 7.45 -38.80
C VAL A 181 2.33 6.52 -39.11
N TYR A 182 2.51 5.50 -38.27
CA TYR A 182 3.51 4.46 -38.50
C TYR A 182 3.08 3.58 -39.66
N ASP A 183 3.93 3.47 -40.68
CA ASP A 183 3.73 2.50 -41.75
C ASP A 183 4.00 1.10 -41.21
N THR A 184 2.95 0.27 -41.13
CA THR A 184 3.08 -1.13 -40.73
C THR A 184 3.75 -1.90 -41.86
N THR A 185 5.07 -1.89 -41.88
CA THR A 185 5.89 -2.71 -42.77
C THR A 185 5.85 -4.17 -42.32
N VAL A 186 4.67 -4.78 -42.46
CA VAL A 186 4.54 -6.22 -42.65
C VAL A 186 4.11 -6.37 -44.10
N VAL A 187 5.09 -6.43 -45.01
CA VAL A 187 4.83 -6.87 -46.38
C VAL A 187 4.44 -8.35 -46.26
N PRO A 188 3.21 -8.75 -46.63
CA PRO A 188 2.89 -10.17 -46.71
C PRO A 188 3.82 -10.79 -47.75
N VAL A 189 4.59 -11.79 -47.34
CA VAL A 189 5.29 -12.67 -48.28
C VAL A 189 4.19 -13.55 -48.89
N ASP A 190 3.84 -13.30 -50.13
CA ASP A 190 3.02 -14.22 -50.91
C ASP A 190 3.82 -15.53 -51.07
N VAL A 191 3.29 -16.62 -50.50
CA VAL A 191 3.77 -18.00 -50.68
C VAL A 191 2.86 -18.70 -51.68
#